data_AF-A0A7S2X3A9-F1
#
_entry.id   AF-A0A7S2X3A9-F1
#
_cell.length_a   1.000
_cell.length_b   1.000
_cell.length_c   1.000
_cell.angle_alpha   90.00
_cell.angle_beta   90.00
_cell.angle_gamma   90.00
#
_symmetry.space_group_name_H-M   'P 1'
#
loop_
_entity.id
_entity.type
_entity.pdbx_description
1 polymer ?
#
loop_
_entity_poly.entity_id
_entity_poly.type
_entity_poly.pdbx_seq_one_letter_code
_entity_poly.pdbx_strand_id
1 'polypeptide(L)'
;MTMMRKASDRLVLGLALAAACALAVTPARAQGEKENATSLVVLSKTECVDLAPIQEFSTDNRIISCVRNASEMCCEAMDELLGQDSAVHFCTCSSGVLEDVLDEAVPLFAKDIIRTRIEECGLPIAGEERCAGLYDDSGAAYAAASGDCADEYPPNVDTKYNCKQQADYGKCGEGWMQGYCLASCGKCELAKEEEKEASATAASGKCEDEYPPDVDTSYTCQEQADYGKCDEGWMKGYCRLSCGECTAEVEEDSSPEAEEEVVEAEDGEVLSNGTIVAANCTDEKSPSDDSRHDCAKQASFGKCSEGWMDGYCLLSCGKCIKPEVRTIMASAAGVAQSVAPNTTTDEIEQGNSTGPACADDNCEDTTLLPDSPSE
;
A
#
# COMPACT_ATOMS: atom_id res chain seq x y z
N MET A 1 27.05 71.75 -29.77
CA MET A 1 26.94 72.57 -28.54
C MET A 1 27.58 71.78 -27.42
N THR A 2 28.59 72.38 -26.82
CA THR A 2 29.62 71.77 -25.98
C THR A 2 29.39 72.21 -24.54
N MET A 3 29.74 71.33 -23.59
CA MET A 3 29.91 71.58 -22.13
C MET A 3 28.59 71.71 -21.33
N MET A 4 28.42 71.13 -20.14
CA MET A 4 29.36 71.08 -19.02
C MET A 4 29.26 69.81 -18.16
N ARG A 5 30.43 69.46 -17.59
CA ARG A 5 30.66 68.59 -16.42
C ARG A 5 30.51 69.37 -15.11
N LYS A 6 30.08 68.70 -14.04
CA LYS A 6 30.45 68.89 -12.61
C LYS A 6 29.83 67.70 -11.83
N ALA A 7 30.53 66.71 -11.29
CA ALA A 7 31.64 66.65 -10.31
C ALA A 7 31.23 67.02 -8.86
N SER A 8 31.42 66.03 -7.97
CA SER A 8 31.50 66.08 -6.49
C SER A 8 30.15 66.16 -5.74
N ASP A 9 29.87 65.37 -4.70
CA ASP A 9 30.73 65.07 -3.55
C ASP A 9 30.52 63.68 -2.93
N ARG A 10 31.64 63.16 -2.43
CA ARG A 10 31.73 62.02 -1.50
C ARG A 10 31.27 62.48 -0.12
N LEU A 11 30.34 61.75 0.50
CA LEU A 11 30.22 61.74 1.96
C LEU A 11 30.59 60.35 2.47
N VAL A 12 31.82 60.24 2.92
CA VAL A 12 32.29 59.18 3.82
C VAL A 12 31.82 59.60 5.21
N LEU A 13 30.85 58.89 5.77
CA LEU A 13 30.58 58.91 7.21
C LEU A 13 30.85 57.51 7.76
N GLY A 14 32.09 57.31 8.19
CA GLY A 14 32.39 56.29 9.19
C GLY A 14 31.94 56.82 10.54
N LEU A 15 31.11 56.05 11.24
CA LEU A 15 30.94 56.20 12.67
C LEU A 15 31.08 54.83 13.34
N ALA A 16 31.73 54.89 14.48
CA ALA A 16 32.41 53.82 15.17
C ALA A 16 31.47 52.83 15.86
N LEU A 17 32.05 51.64 16.09
CA LEU A 17 31.68 50.66 17.10
C LEU A 17 31.08 51.29 18.37
N ALA A 18 29.89 50.82 18.74
CA ALA A 18 29.55 50.58 20.12
C ALA A 18 29.07 49.13 20.22
N ALA A 19 29.94 48.28 20.76
CA ALA A 19 29.59 46.96 21.24
C ALA A 19 28.59 47.11 22.39
N ALA A 20 27.30 46.93 22.10
CA ALA A 20 26.29 46.72 23.12
C ALA A 20 26.12 45.21 23.30
N CYS A 21 26.36 44.76 24.53
CA CYS A 21 26.15 43.39 24.97
C CYS A 21 24.81 42.84 24.48
N ALA A 22 24.87 41.60 24.01
CA ALA A 22 23.73 40.71 23.89
C ALA A 22 22.95 40.64 25.22
N LEU A 23 21.83 41.35 25.28
CA LEU A 23 20.66 40.85 25.98
C LEU A 23 19.74 40.33 24.89
N ALA A 24 20.00 39.08 24.49
CA ALA A 24 18.97 38.27 23.90
C ALA A 24 17.84 38.19 24.94
N VAL A 25 16.82 39.03 24.77
CA VAL A 25 15.50 38.76 25.31
C VAL A 25 15.01 37.55 24.52
N THR A 26 15.44 36.38 24.96
CA THR A 26 14.68 35.16 24.72
C THR A 26 13.28 35.44 25.26
N PRO A 27 12.21 35.32 24.45
CA PRO A 27 10.90 35.15 25.07
C PRO A 27 11.04 33.91 25.95
N ALA A 28 10.88 34.12 27.25
CA ALA A 28 10.83 33.04 28.22
C ALA A 28 9.61 32.19 27.84
N ARG A 29 9.84 31.16 27.01
CA ARG A 29 8.95 30.03 26.85
C ARG A 29 8.87 29.43 28.24
N ALA A 30 7.76 29.69 28.91
CA ALA A 30 7.47 29.21 30.25
C ALA A 30 7.49 27.67 30.21
N GLN A 31 8.65 27.08 30.45
CA GLN A 31 8.78 25.68 30.81
C GLN A 31 8.38 25.61 32.28
N GLY A 32 7.12 25.32 32.53
CA GLY A 32 6.60 25.45 33.88
C GLY A 32 5.18 24.98 34.12
N GLU A 33 4.61 24.10 33.32
CA GLU A 33 3.46 23.32 33.77
C GLU A 33 3.70 21.84 33.49
N LYS A 34 3.77 21.11 34.60
CA LYS A 34 3.73 19.66 34.64
C LYS A 34 2.51 19.22 33.84
N GLU A 35 2.73 18.21 33.02
CA GLU A 35 1.75 17.41 32.27
C GLU A 35 0.58 17.03 33.17
N ASN A 36 -0.36 17.97 33.32
CA ASN A 36 -1.73 17.64 33.63
C ASN A 36 -2.22 17.05 32.31
N ALA A 37 -2.48 15.75 32.28
CA ALA A 37 -3.05 15.09 31.11
C ALA A 37 -4.27 15.91 30.70
N THR A 38 -4.07 16.80 29.73
CA THR A 38 -5.11 17.61 29.13
C THR A 38 -5.96 16.57 28.47
N SER A 39 -7.05 16.21 29.15
CA SER A 39 -8.18 15.51 28.56
C SER A 39 -8.33 16.11 27.18
N LEU A 40 -8.03 15.31 26.14
CA LEU A 40 -8.18 15.72 24.75
C LEU A 40 -9.59 16.29 24.64
N VAL A 41 -9.69 17.61 24.50
CA VAL A 41 -10.97 18.26 24.35
C VAL A 41 -11.37 17.99 22.92
N VAL A 42 -12.09 16.90 22.72
CA VAL A 42 -12.70 16.56 21.44
C VAL A 42 -13.76 17.63 21.20
N LEU A 43 -13.48 18.54 20.27
CA LEU A 43 -14.42 19.57 19.84
C LEU A 43 -15.57 18.91 19.09
N SER A 44 -16.80 19.36 19.29
CA SER A 44 -17.92 18.93 18.45
C SER A 44 -17.73 19.38 17.01
N LYS A 45 -18.40 18.72 16.05
CA LYS A 45 -18.39 19.12 14.62
C LYS A 45 -18.68 20.61 14.42
N THR A 46 -19.67 21.16 15.13
CA THR A 46 -20.01 22.59 15.03
C THR A 46 -18.92 23.49 15.60
N GLU A 47 -18.31 23.12 16.73
CA GLU A 47 -17.20 23.89 17.30
C GLU A 47 -15.96 23.85 16.40
N CYS A 48 -15.70 22.72 15.75
CA CYS A 48 -14.64 22.59 14.76
C CYS A 48 -14.83 23.53 13.56
N VAL A 49 -16.05 23.62 13.02
CA VAL A 49 -16.36 24.54 11.91
C VAL A 49 -16.25 26.00 12.37
N ASP A 50 -16.75 26.32 13.57
CA ASP A 50 -16.71 27.69 14.11
C ASP A 50 -15.28 28.17 14.46
N LEU A 51 -14.40 27.25 14.87
CA LEU A 51 -13.01 27.54 15.20
C LEU A 51 -12.07 27.42 14.00
N ALA A 52 -12.54 26.86 12.87
CA ALA A 52 -11.74 26.73 11.67
C ALA A 52 -11.40 28.13 11.12
N PRO A 53 -10.11 28.44 10.88
CA PRO A 53 -9.69 29.74 10.37
C PRO A 53 -9.93 29.85 8.84
N ILE A 54 -11.18 29.73 8.40
CA ILE A 54 -11.62 29.73 6.99
C ILE A 54 -11.06 30.93 6.21
N GLN A 55 -11.05 32.12 6.83
CA GLN A 55 -10.51 33.33 6.19
C GLN A 55 -9.00 33.28 5.99
N GLU A 56 -8.25 32.70 6.93
CA GLU A 56 -6.79 32.58 6.83
C GLU A 56 -6.44 31.53 5.77
N PHE A 57 -7.21 30.43 5.71
CA PHE A 57 -7.06 29.39 4.69
C PHE A 57 -7.17 29.92 3.26
N SER A 58 -8.15 30.82 3.01
CA SER A 58 -8.39 31.40 1.69
C SER A 58 -7.43 32.54 1.30
N THR A 59 -6.74 33.14 2.27
CA THR A 59 -5.86 34.31 2.04
C THR A 59 -4.37 34.02 2.23
N ASP A 60 -4.01 32.89 2.85
CA ASP A 60 -2.61 32.50 3.03
C ASP A 60 -2.00 32.03 1.71
N ASN A 61 -1.05 32.82 1.20
CA ASN A 61 -0.32 32.50 -0.03
C ASN A 61 0.47 31.19 0.06
N ARG A 62 0.85 30.74 1.27
CA ARG A 62 1.50 29.46 1.52
C ARG A 62 0.54 28.30 1.28
N ILE A 63 -0.71 28.42 1.73
CA ILE A 63 -1.77 27.43 1.47
C ILE A 63 -2.15 27.43 -0.03
N ILE A 64 -2.27 28.60 -0.65
CA ILE A 64 -2.52 28.70 -2.09
C ILE A 64 -1.38 28.03 -2.90
N SER A 65 -0.15 28.03 -2.37
CA SER A 65 0.98 27.35 -3.02
C SER A 65 0.82 25.82 -3.08
N CYS A 66 0.02 25.23 -2.17
CA CYS A 66 -0.30 23.79 -2.15
C CYS A 66 -0.97 23.34 -3.45
N VAL A 67 -1.74 24.21 -4.10
CA VAL A 67 -2.40 23.90 -5.39
C VAL A 67 -1.37 23.58 -6.49
N ARG A 68 -0.15 24.10 -6.37
CA ARG A 68 0.94 23.82 -7.31
C ARG A 68 1.74 22.58 -6.94
N ASN A 69 2.07 22.42 -5.66
CA ASN A 69 2.81 21.26 -5.13
C ASN A 69 2.79 21.23 -3.59
N ALA A 70 2.95 20.05 -2.98
CA ALA A 70 3.27 19.87 -1.55
C ALA A 70 4.70 20.32 -1.26
N SER A 71 4.93 21.63 -1.36
CA SER A 71 6.20 22.22 -0.91
C SER A 71 6.29 22.20 0.61
N GLU A 72 7.52 22.28 1.14
CA GLU A 72 7.75 22.40 2.59
C GLU A 72 6.96 23.57 3.21
N MET A 73 6.91 24.72 2.52
CA MET A 73 6.12 25.88 2.97
C MET A 73 4.61 25.61 2.97
N CYS A 74 4.12 24.77 2.07
CA CYS A 74 2.71 24.35 2.05
C CYS A 74 2.42 23.49 3.28
N CYS A 75 3.22 22.44 3.52
CA CYS A 75 3.00 21.55 4.65
C CYS A 75 3.18 22.26 6.00
N GLU A 76 4.14 23.18 6.12
CA GLU A 76 4.31 24.01 7.33
C GLU A 76 3.07 24.87 7.59
N ALA A 77 2.51 25.50 6.56
CA ALA A 77 1.28 26.28 6.72
C ALA A 77 0.06 25.40 7.05
N MET A 78 -0.03 24.21 6.45
CA MET A 78 -1.10 23.25 6.75
C MET A 78 -0.99 22.70 8.16
N ASP A 79 0.22 22.42 8.65
CA ASP A 79 0.48 21.99 10.03
C ASP A 79 0.20 23.12 11.04
N GLU A 80 0.51 24.37 10.70
CA GLU A 80 0.12 25.52 11.53
C GLU A 80 -1.41 25.65 11.67
N LEU A 81 -2.17 25.34 10.61
CA LEU A 81 -3.62 25.47 10.59
C LEU A 81 -4.38 24.23 11.08
N LEU A 82 -3.87 23.02 10.86
CA LEU A 82 -4.56 21.74 11.11
C LEU A 82 -3.75 20.77 11.98
N GLY A 83 -2.47 21.05 12.20
CA GLY A 83 -1.54 20.21 12.96
C GLY A 83 -1.75 20.30 14.46
N GLN A 84 -0.78 19.75 15.22
CA GLN A 84 -0.91 19.50 16.65
C GLN A 84 -1.06 20.76 17.50
N ASP A 85 -0.52 21.88 17.03
CA ASP A 85 -0.56 23.16 17.73
C ASP A 85 -1.80 24.00 17.37
N SER A 86 -2.63 23.54 16.43
CA SER A 86 -3.84 24.26 16.01
C SER A 86 -4.99 24.10 16.99
N ALA A 87 -5.83 25.15 17.10
CA ALA A 87 -7.09 25.09 17.85
C ALA A 87 -8.09 24.07 17.28
N VAL A 88 -7.95 23.72 15.99
CA VAL A 88 -8.77 22.71 15.31
C VAL A 88 -8.03 21.39 15.11
N HIS A 89 -7.02 21.12 15.95
CA HIS A 89 -6.33 19.85 15.91
C HIS A 89 -7.32 18.69 16.06
N PHE A 90 -7.22 17.69 15.16
CA PHE A 90 -8.13 16.56 15.01
C PHE A 90 -9.54 16.87 14.47
N CYS A 91 -9.91 18.12 14.22
CA CYS A 91 -11.19 18.40 13.55
C CYS A 91 -11.26 17.79 12.15
N THR A 92 -10.12 17.56 11.50
CA THR A 92 -10.01 16.81 10.24
C THR A 92 -10.41 15.34 10.36
N CYS A 93 -10.41 14.78 11.57
CA CYS A 93 -10.88 13.42 11.86
C CYS A 93 -12.40 13.33 11.94
N SER A 94 -13.11 14.44 12.15
CA SER A 94 -14.56 14.48 12.14
C SER A 94 -15.08 14.41 10.70
N SER A 95 -15.98 13.47 10.44
CA SER A 95 -16.48 13.26 9.08
C SER A 95 -17.26 14.48 8.57
N GLY A 96 -16.87 14.96 7.39
CA GLY A 96 -17.48 16.11 6.73
C GLY A 96 -17.09 17.48 7.27
N VAL A 97 -16.39 17.61 8.40
CA VAL A 97 -15.89 18.93 8.86
C VAL A 97 -14.90 19.51 7.86
N LEU A 98 -13.93 18.69 7.43
CA LEU A 98 -12.96 19.13 6.42
C LEU A 98 -13.66 19.52 5.11
N GLU A 99 -14.67 18.76 4.69
CA GLU A 99 -15.46 19.08 3.49
C GLU A 99 -16.24 20.38 3.64
N ASP A 100 -16.91 20.59 4.78
CA ASP A 100 -17.67 21.82 5.05
C ASP A 100 -16.73 23.05 5.03
N VAL A 101 -15.52 22.93 5.59
CA VAL A 101 -14.49 23.98 5.59
C VAL A 101 -13.94 24.22 4.18
N LEU A 102 -13.61 23.17 3.44
CA LEU A 102 -13.13 23.28 2.06
C LEU A 102 -14.22 23.82 1.12
N ASP A 103 -15.48 23.51 1.38
CA ASP A 103 -16.63 24.00 0.63
C ASP A 103 -16.78 25.51 0.71
N GLU A 104 -16.47 26.09 1.87
CA GLU A 104 -16.51 27.53 2.09
C GLU A 104 -15.22 28.24 1.68
N ALA A 105 -14.05 27.66 2.01
CA ALA A 105 -12.76 28.31 1.83
C ALA A 105 -12.18 28.16 0.41
N VAL A 106 -12.53 27.08 -0.30
CA VAL A 106 -11.78 26.63 -1.49
C VAL A 106 -12.71 26.48 -2.70
N PRO A 107 -12.35 27.02 -3.87
CA PRO A 107 -13.08 26.76 -5.10
C PRO A 107 -13.15 25.26 -5.42
N LEU A 108 -14.30 24.79 -5.92
CA LEU A 108 -14.57 23.37 -6.21
C LEU A 108 -13.43 22.62 -6.92
N PHE A 109 -12.76 23.25 -7.88
CA PHE A 109 -11.69 22.61 -8.66
C PHE A 109 -10.40 22.32 -7.85
N ALA A 110 -10.21 22.97 -6.69
CA ALA A 110 -9.01 22.85 -5.88
C ALA A 110 -9.21 21.95 -4.65
N LYS A 111 -10.44 21.50 -4.37
CA LYS A 111 -10.75 20.68 -3.18
C LYS A 111 -10.01 19.35 -3.17
N ASP A 112 -10.10 18.59 -4.25
CA ASP A 112 -9.43 17.29 -4.38
C ASP A 112 -7.91 17.44 -4.28
N ILE A 113 -7.35 18.51 -4.88
CA ILE A 113 -5.93 18.81 -4.81
C ILE A 113 -5.54 19.06 -3.35
N ILE A 114 -6.29 19.89 -2.62
CA ILE A 114 -5.98 20.18 -1.22
C ILE A 114 -6.12 18.93 -0.35
N ARG A 115 -7.11 18.06 -0.59
CA ARG A 115 -7.23 16.78 0.13
C ARG A 115 -5.98 15.92 -0.05
N THR A 116 -5.55 15.69 -1.29
CA THR A 116 -4.31 14.95 -1.57
C THR A 116 -3.10 15.58 -0.89
N ARG A 117 -3.03 16.92 -0.81
CA ARG A 117 -1.91 17.60 -0.13
C ARG A 117 -1.97 17.47 1.39
N ILE A 118 -3.15 17.41 2.00
CA ILE A 118 -3.29 17.11 3.43
C ILE A 118 -2.69 15.73 3.74
N GLU A 119 -3.02 14.73 2.91
CA GLU A 119 -2.50 13.35 3.02
C GLU A 119 -0.97 13.32 2.84
N GLU A 120 -0.46 13.95 1.77
CA GLU A 120 0.99 14.01 1.50
C GLU A 120 1.79 14.75 2.58
N CYS A 121 1.19 15.74 3.23
CA CYS A 121 1.78 16.43 4.37
C CYS A 121 1.69 15.63 5.68
N GLY A 122 1.06 14.44 5.67
CA GLY A 122 0.93 13.58 6.84
C GLY A 122 0.00 14.15 7.91
N LEU A 123 -1.03 14.91 7.51
CA LEU A 123 -2.07 15.37 8.42
C LEU A 123 -3.19 14.32 8.48
N PRO A 124 -3.71 13.99 9.67
CA PRO A 124 -4.71 12.93 9.82
C PRO A 124 -6.03 13.36 9.18
N ILE A 125 -6.65 12.48 8.40
CA ILE A 125 -7.97 12.68 7.78
C ILE A 125 -8.96 11.64 8.31
N ALA A 126 -10.24 12.02 8.42
CA ALA A 126 -11.33 11.13 8.77
C ALA A 126 -11.27 9.81 7.97
N GLY A 127 -11.29 8.68 8.68
CA GLY A 127 -11.18 7.34 8.11
C GLY A 127 -9.80 6.70 8.23
N GLU A 128 -8.75 7.46 8.54
CA GLU A 128 -7.43 6.89 8.84
C GLU A 128 -7.35 6.31 10.26
N GLU A 129 -6.49 5.31 10.45
CA GLU A 129 -6.21 4.72 11.78
C GLU A 129 -5.77 5.77 12.81
N ARG A 130 -5.15 6.87 12.35
CA ARG A 130 -4.74 8.00 13.20
C ARG A 130 -5.90 8.75 13.82
N CYS A 131 -7.08 8.64 13.23
CA CYS A 131 -8.33 9.21 13.73
C CYS A 131 -9.14 8.20 14.55
N ALA A 132 -8.70 6.95 14.66
CA ALA A 132 -9.42 5.90 15.38
C ALA A 132 -9.55 6.25 16.88
N GLY A 133 -10.78 6.24 17.38
CA GLY A 133 -11.11 6.50 18.79
C GLY A 133 -11.05 7.97 19.23
N LEU A 134 -10.71 8.91 18.34
CA LEU A 134 -10.77 10.35 18.63
C LEU A 134 -12.14 10.95 18.33
N TYR A 135 -12.73 10.55 17.21
CA TYR A 135 -14.06 10.98 16.79
C TYR A 135 -14.89 9.74 16.46
N ASP A 136 -15.83 9.39 17.34
CA ASP A 136 -16.85 8.35 17.12
C ASP A 136 -17.97 8.84 16.19
N ASP A 137 -17.65 9.72 15.24
CA ASP A 137 -18.58 10.16 14.18
C ASP A 137 -18.85 9.03 13.16
N SER A 138 -18.27 7.86 13.40
CA SER A 138 -18.88 6.59 13.04
C SER A 138 -20.22 6.36 13.76
N GLY A 139 -21.00 7.37 14.15
CA GLY A 139 -22.38 7.21 14.61
C GLY A 139 -23.24 6.38 13.64
N ALA A 140 -22.90 6.38 12.34
CA ALA A 140 -23.40 5.41 11.36
C ALA A 140 -22.95 3.95 11.61
N ALA A 141 -21.69 3.73 12.01
CA ALA A 141 -21.16 2.43 12.42
C ALA A 141 -21.58 2.02 13.84
N TYR A 142 -21.89 2.93 14.76
CA TYR A 142 -22.41 2.60 16.09
C TYR A 142 -23.90 2.22 16.02
N ALA A 143 -24.67 2.83 15.11
CA ALA A 143 -26.01 2.37 14.77
C ALA A 143 -25.98 1.00 14.07
N ALA A 144 -24.96 0.72 13.23
CA ALA A 144 -24.76 -0.61 12.66
C ALA A 144 -24.30 -1.65 13.71
N ALA A 145 -23.38 -1.28 14.61
CA ALA A 145 -22.81 -2.17 15.63
C ALA A 145 -23.75 -2.44 16.82
N SER A 146 -24.75 -1.59 17.05
CA SER A 146 -25.78 -1.86 18.06
C SER A 146 -26.83 -2.89 17.58
N GLY A 147 -26.77 -3.35 16.33
CA GLY A 147 -27.66 -4.39 15.78
C GLY A 147 -29.11 -3.93 15.61
N ASP A 148 -29.46 -2.75 16.08
CA ASP A 148 -30.76 -2.12 15.90
C ASP A 148 -30.77 -1.38 14.57
N CYS A 149 -31.01 -2.14 13.52
CA CYS A 149 -31.42 -1.62 12.22
C CYS A 149 -32.67 -0.73 12.40
N ALA A 150 -32.45 0.56 12.54
CA ALA A 150 -33.50 1.56 12.67
C ALA A 150 -33.35 2.62 11.58
N ASP A 151 -34.49 3.18 11.17
CA ASP A 151 -34.52 4.34 10.28
C ASP A 151 -34.23 5.61 11.08
N GLU A 152 -32.96 5.94 11.23
CA GLU A 152 -32.53 7.24 11.77
C GLU A 152 -32.24 8.26 10.67
N TYR A 153 -32.53 9.52 11.00
CA TYR A 153 -32.37 10.67 10.13
C TYR A 153 -31.01 11.33 10.34
N PRO A 154 -30.33 11.77 9.26
CA PRO A 154 -29.19 12.65 9.44
C PRO A 154 -29.67 13.97 10.07
N PRO A 155 -28.97 14.48 11.10
CA PRO A 155 -29.44 15.64 11.88
C PRO A 155 -29.51 16.95 11.09
N ASN A 156 -28.89 17.00 9.90
CA ASN A 156 -28.71 18.23 9.11
C ASN A 156 -29.55 18.28 7.82
N VAL A 157 -30.44 17.32 7.57
CA VAL A 157 -31.34 17.36 6.41
C VAL A 157 -32.74 17.80 6.82
N ASP A 158 -33.31 18.72 6.05
CA ASP A 158 -34.69 19.16 6.21
C ASP A 158 -35.64 17.97 6.02
N THR A 159 -36.21 17.46 7.11
CA THR A 159 -36.91 16.18 7.19
C THR A 159 -38.34 16.25 6.63
N LYS A 160 -38.57 17.02 5.57
CA LYS A 160 -39.89 17.11 4.94
C LYS A 160 -40.41 15.74 4.48
N TYR A 161 -39.50 14.82 4.16
CA TYR A 161 -39.79 13.45 3.77
C TYR A 161 -39.14 12.49 4.76
N ASN A 162 -39.86 11.41 5.12
CA ASN A 162 -39.41 10.32 6.00
C ASN A 162 -38.59 9.23 5.25
N CYS A 163 -37.90 8.33 5.98
CA CYS A 163 -36.82 7.50 5.42
C CYS A 163 -37.35 6.60 4.31
N LYS A 164 -38.58 6.11 4.51
CA LYS A 164 -39.34 5.36 3.51
C LYS A 164 -39.56 6.14 2.23
N GLN A 165 -39.98 7.41 2.33
CA GLN A 165 -40.18 8.26 1.16
C GLN A 165 -38.86 8.53 0.42
N GLN A 166 -37.77 8.78 1.16
CA GLN A 166 -36.45 9.01 0.55
C GLN A 166 -35.94 7.75 -0.15
N ALA A 167 -36.15 6.57 0.44
CA ALA A 167 -35.85 5.30 -0.19
C ALA A 167 -36.70 5.04 -1.45
N ASP A 168 -38.00 5.34 -1.39
CA ASP A 168 -38.92 5.25 -2.54
C ASP A 168 -38.51 6.20 -3.68
N TYR A 169 -37.82 7.30 -3.37
CA TYR A 169 -37.21 8.21 -4.36
C TYR A 169 -35.86 7.73 -4.91
N GLY A 170 -35.37 6.56 -4.48
CA GLY A 170 -34.11 5.99 -4.93
C GLY A 170 -32.87 6.66 -4.34
N LYS A 171 -32.99 7.35 -3.19
CA LYS A 171 -31.88 8.11 -2.58
C LYS A 171 -30.90 7.27 -1.75
N CYS A 172 -31.10 5.96 -1.66
CA CYS A 172 -30.29 5.05 -0.83
C CYS A 172 -28.80 4.93 -1.22
N GLY A 173 -28.44 5.35 -2.43
CA GLY A 173 -27.04 5.40 -2.90
C GLY A 173 -26.35 6.75 -2.70
N GLU A 174 -27.07 7.78 -2.24
CA GLU A 174 -26.49 9.10 -2.03
C GLU A 174 -25.60 9.10 -0.78
N GLY A 175 -24.49 9.83 -0.80
CA GLY A 175 -23.54 9.89 0.32
C GLY A 175 -24.18 10.32 1.64
N TRP A 176 -25.12 11.27 1.60
CA TRP A 176 -25.83 11.75 2.80
C TRP A 176 -26.80 10.72 3.41
N MET A 177 -27.13 9.64 2.68
CA MET A 177 -27.94 8.50 3.16
C MET A 177 -27.08 7.30 3.59
N GLN A 178 -25.75 7.36 3.43
CA GLN A 178 -24.87 6.30 3.93
C GLN A 178 -24.87 6.33 5.46
N GLY A 179 -25.21 5.20 6.08
CA GLY A 179 -25.34 5.09 7.54
C GLY A 179 -26.69 5.49 8.12
N TYR A 180 -27.62 5.99 7.30
CA TYR A 180 -28.94 6.44 7.72
C TYR A 180 -30.03 5.71 6.95
N CYS A 181 -31.26 5.72 7.48
CA CYS A 181 -32.41 5.09 6.84
C CYS A 181 -32.16 3.62 6.40
N LEU A 182 -31.34 2.88 7.16
CA LEU A 182 -30.82 1.57 6.75
C LEU A 182 -31.94 0.55 6.54
N ALA A 183 -33.01 0.62 7.35
CA ALA A 183 -34.16 -0.26 7.26
C ALA A 183 -34.96 0.00 5.98
N SER A 184 -35.31 1.26 5.73
CA SER A 184 -36.04 1.69 4.53
C SER A 184 -35.25 1.45 3.24
N CYS A 185 -33.93 1.53 3.30
CA CYS A 185 -33.05 1.24 2.17
C CYS A 185 -32.72 -0.24 1.96
N GLY A 186 -33.25 -1.14 2.80
CA GLY A 186 -33.01 -2.58 2.70
C GLY A 186 -31.56 -2.99 3.00
N LYS A 187 -30.75 -2.11 3.58
CA LYS A 187 -29.34 -2.38 3.89
C LYS A 187 -29.15 -3.26 5.13
N CYS A 188 -30.19 -3.39 5.95
CA CYS A 188 -30.11 -4.17 7.17
C CYS A 188 -30.14 -5.69 6.99
N GLU A 189 -30.72 -6.17 5.89
CA GLU A 189 -30.67 -7.61 5.58
C GLU A 189 -29.26 -7.96 5.10
N LEU A 190 -28.64 -7.08 4.30
CA LEU A 190 -27.25 -7.22 3.86
C LEU A 190 -26.28 -7.21 5.05
N ALA A 191 -26.43 -6.27 5.99
CA ALA A 191 -25.55 -6.21 7.17
C ALA A 191 -25.63 -7.49 8.04
N LYS A 192 -26.80 -8.13 8.14
CA LYS A 192 -26.95 -9.40 8.88
C LYS A 192 -26.37 -10.59 8.16
N GLU A 193 -26.37 -10.58 6.83
CA GLU A 193 -25.72 -11.62 6.01
C GLU A 193 -24.20 -11.44 6.03
N GLU A 194 -23.71 -10.20 5.93
CA GLU A 194 -22.29 -9.85 6.01
C GLU A 194 -21.70 -10.12 7.40
N GLU A 195 -22.41 -9.86 8.51
CA GLU A 195 -21.92 -10.25 9.85
C GLU A 195 -21.86 -11.77 10.02
N LYS A 196 -22.78 -12.50 9.39
CA LYS A 196 -22.76 -13.97 9.42
C LYS A 196 -21.61 -14.53 8.58
N GLU A 197 -21.25 -13.88 7.48
CA GLU A 197 -20.06 -14.24 6.70
C GLU A 197 -18.77 -13.77 7.37
N ALA A 198 -18.68 -12.55 7.92
CA ALA A 198 -17.50 -12.07 8.62
C ALA A 198 -17.20 -12.88 9.90
N SER A 199 -18.24 -13.30 10.65
CA SER A 199 -18.10 -14.17 11.82
C SER A 199 -17.83 -15.64 11.45
N ALA A 200 -18.36 -16.14 10.33
CA ALA A 200 -18.04 -17.49 9.84
C ALA A 200 -16.68 -17.56 9.13
N THR A 201 -16.16 -16.46 8.58
CA THR A 201 -14.86 -16.40 7.88
C THR A 201 -13.71 -16.25 8.88
N ALA A 202 -13.94 -15.62 10.05
CA ALA A 202 -12.95 -15.58 11.14
C ALA A 202 -12.69 -16.97 11.78
N ALA A 203 -13.64 -17.91 11.69
CA ALA A 203 -13.57 -19.23 12.32
C ALA A 203 -13.55 -20.44 11.36
N SER A 204 -13.74 -20.25 10.04
CA SER A 204 -13.64 -21.35 9.05
C SER A 204 -12.76 -21.04 7.83
N GLY A 205 -12.16 -19.85 7.77
CA GLY A 205 -11.09 -19.60 6.81
C GLY A 205 -9.93 -20.55 7.07
N LYS A 206 -9.44 -21.21 6.00
CA LYS A 206 -8.21 -22.00 6.04
C LYS A 206 -7.13 -21.21 6.78
N CYS A 207 -6.49 -21.86 7.75
CA CYS A 207 -5.38 -21.29 8.49
C CYS A 207 -4.16 -21.20 7.55
N GLU A 208 -4.13 -20.17 6.72
CA GLU A 208 -3.08 -19.85 5.77
C GLU A 208 -2.51 -18.46 6.13
N ASP A 209 -1.21 -18.27 5.91
CA ASP A 209 -0.58 -16.96 6.06
C ASP A 209 -0.83 -16.15 4.79
N GLU A 210 -1.57 -15.05 4.91
CA GLU A 210 -1.85 -14.13 3.81
C GLU A 210 -1.15 -12.80 4.05
N TYR A 211 -0.51 -12.23 3.03
CA TYR A 211 0.22 -10.99 3.18
C TYR A 211 -0.72 -9.78 3.06
N PRO A 212 -0.63 -8.77 3.96
CA PRO A 212 -1.38 -7.55 3.77
C PRO A 212 -0.90 -6.84 2.50
N PRO A 213 -1.80 -6.45 1.57
CA PRO A 213 -1.42 -5.89 0.27
C PRO A 213 -0.71 -4.53 0.35
N ASP A 214 -0.87 -3.84 1.48
CA ASP A 214 -0.39 -2.46 1.66
C ASP A 214 0.97 -2.37 2.40
N VAL A 215 1.55 -3.51 2.79
CA VAL A 215 2.83 -3.53 3.49
C VAL A 215 3.90 -4.18 2.61
N ASP A 216 4.74 -3.34 2.01
CA ASP A 216 5.92 -3.75 1.23
C ASP A 216 7.03 -4.25 2.16
N THR A 217 6.79 -5.37 2.85
CA THR A 217 7.85 -6.05 3.59
C THR A 217 8.48 -7.09 2.70
N SER A 218 9.80 -7.00 2.52
CA SER A 218 10.61 -8.03 1.85
C SER A 218 10.73 -9.34 2.64
N TYR A 219 10.11 -9.43 3.81
CA TYR A 219 10.15 -10.57 4.71
C TYR A 219 8.88 -11.40 4.55
N THR A 220 8.90 -12.64 5.04
CA THR A 220 7.75 -13.56 5.09
C THR A 220 7.04 -13.48 6.45
N CYS A 221 5.80 -13.98 6.54
CA CYS A 221 5.03 -14.00 7.80
C CYS A 221 5.78 -14.76 8.90
N GLN A 222 6.47 -15.85 8.53
CA GLN A 222 7.29 -16.63 9.45
C GLN A 222 8.47 -15.82 10.00
N GLU A 223 9.20 -15.11 9.13
CA GLU A 223 10.32 -14.26 9.57
C GLU A 223 9.85 -13.12 10.48
N GLN A 224 8.71 -12.51 10.16
CA GLN A 224 8.11 -11.45 10.98
C GLN A 224 7.65 -11.96 12.35
N ALA A 225 7.06 -13.17 12.38
CA ALA A 225 6.70 -13.83 13.63
C ALA A 225 7.95 -14.17 14.46
N ASP A 226 9.04 -14.64 13.84
CA ASP A 226 10.31 -14.91 14.50
C ASP A 226 10.95 -13.64 15.09
N TYR A 227 10.69 -12.46 14.51
CA TYR A 227 11.06 -11.17 15.08
C TYR A 227 10.16 -10.69 16.23
N GLY A 228 9.13 -11.46 16.60
CA GLY A 228 8.20 -11.14 17.68
C GLY A 228 7.18 -10.06 17.32
N LYS A 229 6.82 -9.93 16.04
CA LYS A 229 5.90 -8.88 15.54
C LYS A 229 4.42 -9.26 15.58
N CYS A 230 4.07 -10.40 16.16
CA CYS A 230 2.68 -10.91 16.17
C CYS A 230 1.66 -10.01 16.90
N ASP A 231 2.10 -9.17 17.83
CA ASP A 231 1.21 -8.24 18.53
C ASP A 231 0.95 -6.92 17.78
N GLU A 232 1.67 -6.66 16.68
CA GLU A 232 1.51 -5.45 15.87
C GLU A 232 0.17 -5.47 15.13
N GLY A 233 -0.50 -4.32 15.03
CA GLY A 233 -1.84 -4.21 14.43
C GLY A 233 -1.91 -4.73 13.00
N TRP A 234 -0.85 -4.54 12.21
CA TRP A 234 -0.79 -4.96 10.81
C TRP A 234 -0.60 -6.47 10.61
N MET A 235 -0.16 -7.20 11.65
CA MET A 235 -0.01 -8.68 11.61
C MET A 235 -1.30 -9.40 11.98
N LYS A 236 -2.19 -8.76 12.74
CA LYS A 236 -3.45 -9.36 13.21
C LYS A 236 -4.37 -9.64 12.03
N GLY A 237 -4.73 -10.92 11.87
CA GLY A 237 -5.62 -11.39 10.82
C GLY A 237 -4.94 -11.89 9.54
N TYR A 238 -3.65 -11.58 9.33
CA TYR A 238 -2.91 -11.89 8.10
C TYR A 238 -1.92 -13.06 8.28
N CYS A 239 -1.03 -12.99 9.28
CA CYS A 239 -0.01 -14.01 9.53
C CYS A 239 -0.41 -14.99 10.65
N ARG A 240 -1.65 -15.48 10.61
CA ARG A 240 -2.27 -16.21 11.72
C ARG A 240 -1.63 -17.58 11.98
N LEU A 241 -1.11 -18.23 10.93
CA LEU A 241 -0.44 -19.52 11.05
C LEU A 241 0.96 -19.34 11.65
N SER A 242 1.75 -18.41 11.11
CA SER A 242 3.09 -18.08 11.60
C SER A 242 3.08 -17.56 13.05
N CYS A 243 2.06 -16.80 13.43
CA CYS A 243 1.90 -16.29 14.80
C CYS A 243 1.27 -17.29 15.78
N GLY A 244 0.91 -18.48 15.33
CA GLY A 244 0.30 -19.52 16.16
C GLY A 244 -1.11 -19.15 16.68
N GLU A 245 -1.79 -18.21 16.02
CA GLU A 245 -3.19 -17.88 16.32
C GLU A 245 -4.15 -18.96 15.80
N CYS A 246 -3.73 -19.72 14.81
CA CYS A 246 -4.43 -20.90 14.34
C CYS A 246 -3.46 -22.05 14.08
N THR A 247 -3.98 -23.27 14.10
CA THR A 247 -3.24 -24.48 13.72
C THR A 247 -3.72 -24.86 12.34
N ALA A 248 -2.80 -25.02 11.37
CA ALA A 248 -3.16 -25.69 10.13
C ALA A 248 -3.67 -27.08 10.52
N GLU A 249 -4.97 -27.30 10.38
CA GLU A 249 -5.50 -28.65 10.39
C GLU A 249 -4.87 -29.33 9.18
N VAL A 250 -3.82 -30.09 9.46
CA VAL A 250 -3.24 -31.01 8.51
C VAL A 250 -4.35 -32.02 8.29
N GLU A 251 -5.18 -31.78 7.27
CA GLU A 251 -6.04 -32.83 6.78
C GLU A 251 -5.08 -33.94 6.36
N GLU A 252 -4.96 -34.96 7.23
CA GLU A 252 -4.43 -36.26 6.87
C GLU A 252 -5.40 -36.79 5.81
N ASP A 253 -5.15 -36.36 4.59
CA ASP A 253 -5.86 -36.74 3.39
C ASP A 253 -5.72 -38.26 3.27
N SER A 254 -6.70 -38.96 3.84
CA SER A 254 -7.05 -40.31 3.45
C SER A 254 -7.53 -40.22 2.00
N SER A 255 -6.53 -40.15 1.13
CA SER A 255 -6.57 -40.23 -0.32
C SER A 255 -7.77 -41.07 -0.76
N PRO A 256 -8.86 -40.46 -1.25
CA PRO A 256 -9.71 -41.19 -2.15
C PRO A 256 -8.86 -41.45 -3.38
N GLU A 257 -8.73 -42.74 -3.74
CA GLU A 257 -8.21 -43.19 -5.03
C GLU A 257 -9.05 -42.54 -6.14
N ALA A 258 -8.75 -41.29 -6.45
CA ALA A 258 -9.22 -40.61 -7.63
C ALA A 258 -8.42 -41.22 -8.77
N GLU A 259 -9.12 -42.03 -9.54
CA GLU A 259 -8.65 -42.60 -10.78
C GLU A 259 -8.24 -41.44 -11.70
N GLU A 260 -6.96 -41.05 -11.65
CA GLU A 260 -6.38 -40.06 -12.55
C GLU A 260 -6.57 -40.56 -13.98
N GLU A 261 -7.52 -39.94 -14.68
CA GLU A 261 -7.58 -40.04 -16.13
C GLU A 261 -6.32 -39.34 -16.67
N VAL A 262 -5.29 -40.15 -16.94
CA VAL A 262 -4.04 -39.71 -17.55
C VAL A 262 -4.37 -39.22 -18.96
N VAL A 263 -4.49 -37.90 -19.11
CA VAL A 263 -4.56 -37.27 -20.41
C VAL A 263 -3.14 -37.24 -20.96
N GLU A 264 -2.77 -38.27 -21.73
CA GLU A 264 -1.54 -38.28 -22.53
C GLU A 264 -1.66 -37.21 -23.62
N ALA A 265 -1.26 -35.97 -23.29
CA ALA A 265 -1.14 -34.92 -24.29
C ALA A 265 0.09 -35.21 -25.16
N GLU A 266 -0.14 -35.42 -26.45
CA GLU A 266 0.93 -35.67 -27.42
C GLU A 266 1.72 -34.39 -27.71
N ASP A 267 3.01 -34.53 -28.02
CA ASP A 267 3.86 -33.40 -28.43
C ASP A 267 3.25 -32.69 -29.66
N GLY A 268 2.98 -31.40 -29.53
CA GLY A 268 2.33 -30.57 -30.55
C GLY A 268 0.84 -30.33 -30.36
N GLU A 269 0.22 -30.84 -29.29
CA GLU A 269 -1.17 -30.51 -28.95
C GLU A 269 -1.32 -29.05 -28.51
N VAL A 270 -2.34 -28.37 -29.04
CA VAL A 270 -2.70 -27.01 -28.65
C VAL A 270 -3.95 -27.09 -27.78
N LEU A 271 -3.79 -26.74 -26.50
CA LEU A 271 -4.88 -26.73 -25.53
C LEU A 271 -5.91 -25.63 -25.88
N SER A 272 -7.12 -25.73 -25.31
CA SER A 272 -8.23 -24.80 -25.61
C SER A 272 -7.93 -23.34 -25.24
N ASN A 273 -6.93 -23.09 -24.39
CA ASN A 273 -6.43 -21.77 -24.03
C ASN A 273 -5.32 -21.24 -24.98
N GLY A 274 -4.95 -22.00 -26.00
CA GLY A 274 -3.86 -21.68 -26.93
C GLY A 274 -2.45 -22.08 -26.47
N THR A 275 -2.31 -22.74 -25.32
CA THR A 275 -1.01 -23.24 -24.82
C THR A 275 -0.59 -24.48 -25.61
N ILE A 276 0.67 -24.51 -26.05
CA ILE A 276 1.23 -25.63 -26.81
C ILE A 276 1.94 -26.60 -25.86
N VAL A 277 1.63 -27.90 -25.95
CA VAL A 277 2.40 -28.94 -25.27
C VAL A 277 3.59 -29.30 -26.16
N ALA A 278 4.81 -28.98 -25.71
CA ALA A 278 6.01 -29.29 -26.48
C ALA A 278 7.14 -29.80 -25.58
N ALA A 279 7.78 -30.91 -25.95
CA ALA A 279 8.94 -31.47 -25.27
C ALA A 279 10.12 -30.49 -25.27
N ASN A 280 10.23 -29.65 -26.31
CA ASN A 280 11.24 -28.61 -26.43
C ASN A 280 10.74 -27.23 -26.01
N CYS A 281 9.84 -27.18 -25.03
CA CYS A 281 9.38 -25.92 -24.47
C CYS A 281 10.50 -25.23 -23.69
N THR A 282 11.13 -24.20 -24.27
CA THR A 282 12.25 -23.50 -23.65
C THR A 282 12.02 -21.99 -23.61
N ASP A 283 12.66 -21.34 -22.64
CA ASP A 283 12.75 -19.88 -22.58
C ASP A 283 13.95 -19.41 -23.41
N GLU A 284 13.75 -19.35 -24.73
CA GLU A 284 14.70 -18.68 -25.62
C GLU A 284 14.37 -17.20 -25.72
N LYS A 285 15.40 -16.36 -25.60
CA LYS A 285 15.28 -14.91 -25.70
C LYS A 285 15.28 -14.48 -27.17
N SER A 286 14.44 -13.50 -27.50
CA SER A 286 14.40 -12.91 -28.84
C SER A 286 15.76 -12.31 -29.23
N PRO A 287 16.33 -12.64 -30.41
CA PRO A 287 17.58 -12.05 -30.88
C PRO A 287 17.51 -10.53 -31.12
N SER A 288 16.29 -9.98 -31.24
CA SER A 288 16.06 -8.54 -31.38
C SER A 288 15.94 -7.84 -30.03
N ASP A 289 16.00 -8.58 -28.92
CA ASP A 289 15.94 -7.98 -27.60
C ASP A 289 17.33 -7.72 -27.02
N ASP A 290 17.69 -6.44 -27.03
CA ASP A 290 18.91 -5.89 -26.44
C ASP A 290 18.81 -5.66 -24.92
N SER A 291 17.67 -5.98 -24.28
CA SER A 291 17.50 -5.82 -22.84
C SER A 291 18.46 -6.73 -22.06
N ARG A 292 18.76 -6.36 -20.81
CA ARG A 292 19.54 -7.24 -19.91
C ARG A 292 18.66 -8.23 -19.14
N HIS A 293 17.38 -8.35 -19.49
CA HIS A 293 16.40 -9.13 -18.74
C HIS A 293 16.16 -10.49 -19.37
N ASP A 294 16.09 -11.53 -18.54
CA ASP A 294 15.71 -12.88 -18.93
C ASP A 294 14.18 -13.00 -19.15
N CYS A 295 13.76 -14.13 -19.71
CA CYS A 295 12.36 -14.39 -20.04
C CYS A 295 11.42 -14.31 -18.83
N ALA A 296 11.84 -14.79 -17.65
CA ALA A 296 11.02 -14.76 -16.44
C ALA A 296 10.75 -13.32 -15.99
N LYS A 297 11.80 -12.47 -16.00
CA LYS A 297 11.67 -11.06 -15.64
C LYS A 297 10.89 -10.25 -16.67
N GLN A 298 10.96 -10.62 -17.94
CA GLN A 298 10.14 -9.96 -18.97
C GLN A 298 8.68 -10.38 -18.95
N ALA A 299 8.40 -11.64 -18.56
CA ALA A 299 7.05 -12.09 -18.31
C ALA A 299 6.42 -11.33 -17.12
N SER A 300 7.16 -11.11 -16.03
CA SER A 300 6.65 -10.34 -14.88
C SER A 300 6.40 -8.86 -15.18
N PHE A 301 7.06 -8.30 -16.20
CA PHE A 301 6.74 -6.96 -16.72
C PHE A 301 5.51 -6.92 -17.64
N GLY A 302 4.81 -8.05 -17.83
CA GLY A 302 3.62 -8.13 -18.67
C GLY A 302 3.90 -8.05 -20.17
N LYS A 303 5.13 -8.36 -20.61
CA LYS A 303 5.56 -8.23 -22.02
C LYS A 303 5.21 -9.41 -22.91
N CYS A 304 4.54 -10.45 -22.40
CA CYS A 304 4.22 -11.67 -23.13
C CYS A 304 3.31 -11.48 -24.36
N SER A 305 2.62 -10.34 -24.46
CA SER A 305 1.73 -10.01 -25.58
C SER A 305 2.38 -9.11 -26.64
N GLU A 306 3.64 -8.74 -26.47
CA GLU A 306 4.37 -7.93 -27.46
C GLU A 306 4.80 -8.80 -28.64
N GLY A 307 4.68 -8.29 -29.87
CA GLY A 307 4.98 -9.09 -31.07
C GLY A 307 6.43 -9.56 -31.20
N TRP A 308 7.38 -8.91 -30.50
CA TRP A 308 8.78 -9.35 -30.48
C TRP A 308 9.02 -10.55 -29.55
N MET A 309 8.04 -10.88 -28.68
CA MET A 309 8.00 -12.07 -27.80
C MET A 309 7.26 -13.26 -28.44
N ASP A 310 6.66 -13.10 -29.61
CA ASP A 310 6.00 -14.22 -30.29
C ASP A 310 7.03 -15.24 -30.77
N GLY A 311 6.92 -16.47 -30.26
CA GLY A 311 7.88 -17.55 -30.49
C GLY A 311 9.07 -17.59 -29.52
N TYR A 312 9.12 -16.67 -28.54
CA TYR A 312 10.19 -16.59 -27.54
C TYR A 312 9.60 -16.62 -26.13
N CYS A 313 10.43 -16.97 -25.14
CA CYS A 313 10.05 -17.01 -23.72
C CYS A 313 8.74 -17.76 -23.44
N LEU A 314 8.51 -18.86 -24.18
CA LEU A 314 7.21 -19.52 -24.23
C LEU A 314 6.83 -20.19 -22.90
N LEU A 315 7.82 -20.63 -22.14
CA LEU A 315 7.62 -21.28 -20.84
C LEU A 315 7.28 -20.22 -19.77
N SER A 316 8.09 -19.17 -19.65
CA SER A 316 7.86 -18.06 -18.73
C SER A 316 6.56 -17.31 -18.99
N CYS A 317 6.12 -17.23 -20.26
CA CYS A 317 4.86 -16.59 -20.63
C CYS A 317 3.64 -17.53 -20.61
N GLY A 318 3.79 -18.79 -20.20
CA GLY A 318 2.69 -19.77 -20.14
C GLY A 318 2.09 -20.13 -21.51
N LYS A 319 2.74 -19.74 -22.61
CA LYS A 319 2.34 -20.09 -23.97
C LYS A 319 2.66 -21.54 -24.31
N CYS A 320 3.50 -22.19 -23.50
CA CYS A 320 3.89 -23.57 -23.70
C CYS A 320 4.16 -24.29 -22.37
N ILE A 321 3.87 -25.59 -22.33
CA ILE A 321 4.10 -26.46 -21.17
C ILE A 321 4.95 -27.66 -21.61
N LYS A 322 5.93 -28.03 -20.80
CA LYS A 322 6.67 -29.29 -21.00
C LYS A 322 5.77 -30.45 -20.60
N PRO A 323 5.58 -31.48 -21.44
CA PRO A 323 4.93 -32.70 -21.00
C PRO A 323 5.75 -33.27 -19.84
N GLU A 324 5.17 -33.29 -18.65
CA GLU A 324 5.80 -34.00 -17.54
C GLU A 324 5.76 -35.49 -17.87
N VAL A 325 6.91 -36.03 -18.25
CA VAL A 325 7.09 -37.47 -18.31
C VAL A 325 7.02 -37.96 -16.87
N ARG A 326 5.82 -38.28 -16.38
CA ARG A 326 5.64 -39.04 -15.16
C ARG A 326 6.36 -40.37 -15.38
N THR A 327 7.58 -40.43 -14.89
CA THR A 327 8.34 -41.67 -14.87
C THR A 327 7.62 -42.56 -13.87
N ILE A 328 6.73 -43.41 -14.36
CA ILE A 328 6.11 -44.45 -13.56
C ILE A 328 7.24 -45.43 -13.21
N MET A 329 7.98 -45.13 -12.15
CA MET A 329 8.78 -46.12 -11.47
C MET A 329 7.78 -47.10 -10.85
N ALA A 330 7.49 -48.16 -11.60
CA ALA A 330 6.77 -49.33 -11.12
C ALA A 330 7.53 -49.86 -9.89
N SER A 331 7.08 -49.45 -8.71
CA SER A 331 7.48 -50.06 -7.45
C SER A 331 6.84 -51.44 -7.41
N ALA A 332 7.57 -52.44 -7.92
CA ALA A 332 7.24 -53.84 -7.75
C ALA A 332 7.44 -54.22 -6.27
N ALA A 333 6.42 -53.96 -5.45
CA ALA A 333 6.28 -54.57 -4.15
C ALA A 333 5.65 -55.96 -4.33
N GLY A 334 6.44 -57.02 -4.14
CA GLY A 334 5.91 -58.36 -3.93
C GLY A 334 6.78 -59.49 -4.45
N VAL A 335 7.66 -60.02 -3.58
CA VAL A 335 7.62 -61.39 -3.05
C VAL A 335 8.98 -61.70 -2.46
N ALA A 336 9.00 -61.87 -1.14
CA ALA A 336 10.13 -62.41 -0.42
C ALA A 336 10.37 -63.88 -0.83
N GLN A 337 11.55 -64.16 -1.38
CA GLN A 337 12.21 -65.45 -1.19
C GLN A 337 13.67 -65.23 -0.82
N SER A 338 13.98 -65.73 0.37
CA SER A 338 15.29 -65.85 0.99
C SER A 338 16.24 -66.74 0.17
N VAL A 339 17.31 -66.17 -0.38
CA VAL A 339 18.59 -66.86 -0.59
C VAL A 339 19.72 -65.82 -0.50
N ALA A 340 20.65 -66.03 0.43
CA ALA A 340 21.97 -65.41 0.47
C ALA A 340 23.03 -66.52 0.22
N PRO A 341 24.32 -66.19 0.07
CA PRO A 341 24.95 -65.18 -0.78
C PRO A 341 25.97 -65.84 -1.73
N ASN A 342 26.43 -65.15 -2.77
CA ASN A 342 27.73 -65.49 -3.34
C ASN A 342 28.51 -64.22 -3.72
N THR A 343 29.57 -64.03 -2.95
CA THR A 343 30.71 -63.15 -3.18
C THR A 343 31.38 -63.42 -4.51
N THR A 344 31.56 -62.37 -5.32
CA THR A 344 32.70 -62.26 -6.24
C THR A 344 33.14 -60.81 -6.33
N THR A 345 34.35 -60.58 -5.82
CA THR A 345 35.28 -59.47 -6.04
C THR A 345 35.59 -59.24 -7.52
N ASP A 346 35.64 -57.98 -7.94
CA ASP A 346 36.58 -57.38 -8.91
C ASP A 346 36.37 -55.86 -8.81
N GLU A 347 37.24 -55.09 -8.14
CA GLU A 347 38.43 -54.41 -8.72
C GLU A 347 38.18 -53.82 -10.12
N ILE A 348 38.20 -52.48 -10.23
CA ILE A 348 39.06 -51.69 -11.15
C ILE A 348 38.74 -50.17 -11.10
N GLU A 349 39.82 -49.39 -10.90
CA GLU A 349 40.17 -48.02 -11.32
C GLU A 349 39.23 -46.83 -11.03
N GLN A 350 39.60 -45.90 -10.13
CA GLN A 350 40.53 -44.76 -10.33
C GLN A 350 40.21 -43.86 -11.54
N GLY A 351 39.73 -42.65 -11.25
CA GLY A 351 39.50 -41.59 -12.23
C GLY A 351 39.30 -40.23 -11.57
N ASN A 352 40.38 -39.70 -11.01
CA ASN A 352 40.51 -38.32 -10.53
C ASN A 352 40.51 -37.34 -11.73
N SER A 353 39.70 -36.27 -11.70
CA SER A 353 39.86 -35.13 -12.61
C SER A 353 39.42 -33.83 -11.97
N THR A 354 40.35 -33.24 -11.24
CA THR A 354 40.49 -31.80 -10.99
C THR A 354 40.58 -31.00 -12.29
N GLY A 355 39.90 -29.85 -12.36
CA GLY A 355 40.05 -28.81 -13.39
C GLY A 355 39.35 -27.50 -12.97
N PRO A 356 39.80 -26.32 -13.41
CA PRO A 356 40.51 -25.40 -12.52
C PRO A 356 39.76 -24.12 -12.15
N ALA A 357 40.22 -23.55 -11.03
CA ALA A 357 40.01 -22.17 -10.60
C ALA A 357 40.69 -21.19 -11.57
N CYS A 358 40.00 -20.10 -11.91
CA CYS A 358 40.61 -18.89 -12.43
C CYS A 358 40.72 -17.89 -11.27
N ALA A 359 41.91 -17.84 -10.68
CA ALA A 359 42.44 -16.64 -10.05
C ALA A 359 43.32 -15.97 -11.11
N ASP A 360 43.09 -14.69 -11.40
CA ASP A 360 44.14 -13.66 -11.41
C ASP A 360 43.59 -12.31 -11.89
N ASP A 361 43.96 -11.29 -11.11
CA ASP A 361 44.01 -9.87 -11.41
C ASP A 361 44.58 -9.56 -12.80
N ASN A 362 43.80 -8.87 -13.64
CA ASN A 362 44.23 -7.69 -14.41
C ASN A 362 43.16 -7.29 -15.45
N CYS A 363 42.48 -6.17 -15.20
CA CYS A 363 41.97 -5.34 -16.29
C CYS A 363 42.20 -3.88 -15.90
N GLU A 364 43.41 -3.42 -16.19
CA GLU A 364 43.79 -2.01 -16.13
C GLU A 364 42.98 -1.19 -17.14
N ASP A 365 42.55 -0.03 -16.64
CA ASP A 365 42.79 1.29 -17.22
C ASP A 365 42.63 1.45 -18.74
N THR A 366 41.55 2.13 -19.14
CA THR A 366 41.62 3.05 -20.29
C THR A 366 40.67 4.21 -20.06
N THR A 367 41.19 5.26 -19.43
CA THR A 367 40.76 6.63 -19.70
C THR A 367 40.83 6.94 -21.18
N LEU A 368 39.80 7.58 -21.76
CA LEU A 368 39.95 8.57 -22.84
C LEU A 368 38.61 9.30 -23.07
N LEU A 369 38.56 10.55 -22.61
CA LEU A 369 37.71 11.62 -23.16
C LEU A 369 38.08 11.86 -24.65
N PRO A 370 37.18 12.45 -25.45
CA PRO A 370 37.24 13.91 -25.56
C PRO A 370 35.89 14.63 -25.62
N ASP A 371 36.01 15.87 -25.14
CA ASP A 371 35.21 17.08 -25.30
C ASP A 371 34.53 17.36 -26.67
N SER A 372 33.36 18.02 -26.54
CA SER A 372 32.86 19.17 -27.32
C SER A 372 32.18 18.94 -28.70
N PRO A 373 31.39 19.91 -29.24
CA PRO A 373 30.97 21.21 -28.70
C PRO A 373 29.45 21.52 -28.78
N SER A 374 29.13 22.66 -28.18
CA SER A 374 27.91 23.47 -28.29
C SER A 374 27.51 23.85 -29.72
N GLU A 375 26.20 23.89 -29.96
CA GLU A 375 25.48 24.95 -30.70
C GLU A 375 24.17 25.27 -29.98
#